data_AF-A0A099JRX4-F1
#
_entry.id   AF-A0A099JRX4-F1
#
_cell.length_a   1.000
_cell.length_b   1.000
_cell.length_c   1.000
_cell.angle_alpha   90.00
_cell.angle_beta   90.00
_cell.angle_gamma   90.00
#
_symmetry.space_group_name_H-M   'P 1'
#
loop_
_entity.id
_entity.type
_entity.pdbx_description
1 polymer ?
#
loop_
_entity_poly.entity_id
_entity_poly.type
_entity_poly.pdbx_seq_one_letter_code
_entity_poly.pdbx_strand_id
1 'polypeptide(L)'
;MPIVNRSAVSIWALAAVVLLAGCSASPEPARESASAAPTVETSSLSDSERIAQAERLVKDELPDAPIWEGMTFVGVVVDGTEVCVDRNWGPGGGSGDIAAGAVAGYVIVTSPGDALGEPQTGVCADYAPAAPATPVDVPANVEDDPGLLVSIDFGDDWPLTTPYVVVRCEEKTVDGRSLQLVTLDTPDGTEYAVNGTARDHTDLPDISPMWAADPDVDGLKIDISPVIDAGLGLC
;
A
#
# COMPACT_ATOMS: atom_id res chain seq x y z
N MET A 1 -15.40 -10.26 -60.04
CA MET A 1 -15.20 -9.38 -61.23
C MET A 1 -16.49 -8.60 -61.44
N PRO A 2 -16.52 -7.30 -61.79
CA PRO A 2 -15.35 -6.47 -62.13
C PRO A 2 -15.34 -5.00 -61.61
N ILE A 3 -14.16 -4.36 -61.73
CA ILE A 3 -13.85 -2.94 -62.05
C ILE A 3 -14.12 -1.87 -60.94
N VAL A 4 -13.11 -1.30 -60.25
CA VAL A 4 -11.99 -0.39 -60.67
C VAL A 4 -12.52 0.96 -61.22
N ASN A 5 -12.26 2.15 -60.67
CA ASN A 5 -11.10 3.02 -60.95
C ASN A 5 -11.37 4.37 -60.23
N ARG A 6 -10.44 4.94 -59.46
CA ARG A 6 -9.46 5.99 -59.82
C ARG A 6 -9.98 7.20 -60.62
N SER A 7 -9.77 8.38 -60.05
CA SER A 7 -9.38 9.66 -60.68
C SER A 7 -8.86 10.53 -59.51
N ALA A 8 -7.58 10.88 -59.31
CA ALA A 8 -6.47 11.34 -60.15
C ALA A 8 -6.56 12.82 -60.57
N VAL A 9 -5.44 13.54 -60.34
CA VAL A 9 -4.91 14.70 -61.13
C VAL A 9 -5.54 16.06 -60.79
N SER A 10 -4.85 17.20 -60.67
CA SER A 10 -3.42 17.56 -60.64
C SER A 10 -3.26 19.05 -60.31
N ILE A 11 -2.13 19.39 -59.68
CA ILE A 11 -1.13 20.42 -60.06
C ILE A 11 -1.64 21.76 -60.59
N TRP A 12 -1.25 22.88 -59.94
CA TRP A 12 -0.57 23.98 -60.63
C TRP A 12 0.52 24.59 -59.71
N ALA A 13 1.68 24.76 -60.31
CA ALA A 13 2.92 25.31 -59.76
C ALA A 13 3.15 26.74 -60.29
N LEU A 14 4.29 27.31 -59.87
CA LEU A 14 5.02 28.53 -60.31
C LEU A 14 4.77 29.76 -59.42
N ALA A 15 5.70 30.17 -58.55
CA ALA A 15 7.07 30.69 -58.76
C ALA A 15 7.12 32.13 -59.30
N ALA A 16 7.74 33.04 -58.55
CA ALA A 16 8.94 33.76 -58.95
C ALA A 16 9.39 34.79 -57.89
N VAL A 17 10.70 34.77 -57.68
CA VAL A 17 11.56 35.60 -56.82
C VAL A 17 11.75 37.01 -57.40
N VAL A 18 11.85 38.05 -56.57
CA VAL A 18 12.83 39.15 -56.75
C VAL A 18 13.27 39.69 -55.37
N LEU A 19 14.57 39.57 -55.10
CA LEU A 19 15.34 40.24 -54.04
C LEU A 19 15.51 41.73 -54.33
N LEU A 20 15.65 42.58 -53.30
CA LEU A 20 16.69 43.61 -53.26
C LEU A 20 16.91 44.17 -51.85
N ALA A 21 18.20 44.40 -51.58
CA ALA A 21 18.86 44.72 -50.33
C ALA A 21 18.46 46.06 -49.68
N GLY A 22 18.57 46.11 -48.36
CA GLY A 22 18.65 47.34 -47.56
C GLY A 22 19.40 47.07 -46.26
N CYS A 23 20.70 47.35 -46.26
CA CYS A 23 21.57 47.29 -45.08
C CYS A 23 21.18 48.38 -44.06
N SER A 24 21.06 48.03 -42.78
CA SER A 24 21.37 48.90 -41.65
C SER A 24 21.61 48.07 -40.39
N ALA A 25 22.68 48.40 -39.68
CA ALA A 25 23.30 47.65 -38.60
C ALA A 25 22.59 47.83 -37.24
N SER A 26 22.72 46.82 -36.36
CA SER A 26 22.76 46.84 -34.86
C SER A 26 22.15 45.56 -34.27
N PRO A 27 22.44 45.22 -32.99
CA PRO A 27 23.64 44.59 -32.48
C PRO A 27 23.42 43.10 -32.12
N GLU A 28 24.52 42.40 -31.87
CA GLU A 28 24.63 40.99 -31.51
C GLU A 28 23.66 40.54 -30.39
N PRO A 29 22.83 39.48 -30.58
CA PRO A 29 22.15 38.85 -29.47
C PRO A 29 23.06 37.81 -28.82
N ALA A 30 23.16 37.91 -27.49
CA ALA A 30 23.77 36.93 -26.62
C ALA A 30 23.25 35.51 -26.93
N ARG A 31 24.15 34.54 -26.91
CA ARG A 31 23.81 33.12 -26.86
C ARG A 31 23.01 32.86 -25.59
N GLU A 32 21.72 32.60 -25.73
CA GLU A 32 20.90 32.08 -24.65
C GLU A 32 20.51 30.63 -24.97
N SER A 33 21.18 29.76 -24.22
CA SER A 33 20.80 28.46 -23.69
C SER A 33 19.73 27.62 -24.38
N ALA A 34 20.14 26.37 -24.57
CA ALA A 34 19.34 25.25 -25.01
C ALA A 34 17.99 25.14 -24.29
N SER A 35 16.94 25.00 -25.10
CA SER A 35 15.61 24.55 -24.73
C SER A 35 15.69 23.20 -24.01
N ALA A 36 15.42 23.18 -22.72
CA ALA A 36 15.12 21.96 -21.99
C ALA A 36 13.74 21.45 -22.44
N ALA A 37 13.65 20.17 -22.78
CA ALA A 37 12.38 19.48 -22.98
C ALA A 37 11.62 19.41 -21.64
N PRO A 38 10.27 19.38 -21.64
CA PRO A 38 9.52 19.14 -20.41
C PRO A 38 9.73 17.67 -20.01
N THR A 39 10.47 17.46 -18.93
CA THR A 39 10.46 16.20 -18.20
C THR A 39 9.06 16.03 -17.62
N VAL A 40 8.40 14.94 -17.96
CA VAL A 40 7.19 14.49 -17.27
C VAL A 40 7.62 14.08 -15.87
N GLU A 41 7.54 15.00 -14.91
CA GLU A 41 7.59 14.66 -13.49
C GLU A 41 6.28 13.95 -13.16
N THR A 42 6.32 12.62 -13.02
CA THR A 42 5.43 11.91 -12.10
C THR A 42 5.63 12.54 -10.73
N SER A 43 4.83 13.55 -10.43
CA SER A 43 5.02 14.44 -9.29
C SER A 43 4.46 13.75 -8.06
N SER A 44 5.34 13.04 -7.36
CA SER A 44 5.13 12.78 -5.93
C SER A 44 4.97 14.13 -5.22
N LEU A 45 3.94 14.26 -4.39
CA LEU A 45 3.70 15.45 -3.59
C LEU A 45 4.97 15.89 -2.83
N SER A 46 5.17 17.19 -2.70
CA SER A 46 6.21 17.72 -1.81
C SER A 46 5.90 17.40 -0.34
N ASP A 47 6.93 17.39 0.51
CA ASP A 47 6.75 17.14 1.95
C ASP A 47 5.75 18.09 2.61
N SER A 48 5.73 19.36 2.21
CA SER A 48 4.73 20.33 2.70
C SER A 48 3.31 20.01 2.27
N GLU A 49 3.12 19.49 1.05
CA GLU A 49 1.80 19.09 0.56
C GLU A 49 1.33 17.82 1.26
N ARG A 50 2.24 16.87 1.50
CA ARG A 50 1.98 15.66 2.28
C ARG A 50 1.57 15.99 3.72
N ILE A 51 2.29 16.90 4.38
CA ILE A 51 1.95 17.37 5.74
C ILE A 51 0.56 18.01 5.74
N ALA A 52 0.30 18.95 4.83
CA ALA A 52 -0.99 19.66 4.79
C ALA A 52 -2.17 18.70 4.49
N GLN A 53 -1.95 17.68 3.67
CA GLN A 53 -2.94 16.64 3.39
C GLN A 53 -3.20 15.77 4.63
N ALA A 54 -2.14 15.29 5.30
CA ALA A 54 -2.24 14.46 6.49
C ALA A 54 -2.94 15.20 7.65
N GLU A 55 -2.57 16.46 7.93
CA GLU A 55 -3.22 17.27 8.95
C GLU A 55 -4.73 17.46 8.69
N ARG A 56 -5.10 17.70 7.43
CA ARG A 56 -6.50 17.82 7.02
C ARG A 56 -7.25 16.51 7.21
N LEU A 57 -6.65 15.39 6.79
CA LEU A 57 -7.25 14.06 6.90
C LEU A 57 -7.53 13.70 8.36
N VAL A 58 -6.54 13.85 9.24
CA VAL A 58 -6.68 13.59 10.68
C VAL A 58 -7.75 14.49 11.31
N LYS A 59 -7.81 15.75 10.87
CA LYS A 59 -8.83 16.71 11.35
C LYS A 59 -10.24 16.35 10.89
N ASP A 60 -10.41 15.88 9.66
CA ASP A 60 -11.72 15.65 9.04
C ASP A 60 -12.33 14.30 9.47
N GLU A 61 -11.53 13.27 9.73
CA GLU A 61 -12.03 11.92 10.06
C GLU A 61 -12.15 11.61 11.56
N LEU A 62 -11.40 12.29 12.43
CA LEU A 62 -11.48 12.11 13.89
C LEU A 62 -12.37 13.09 14.70
N PRO A 63 -13.27 13.94 14.13
CA PRO A 63 -13.99 14.93 14.93
C PRO A 63 -15.40 14.48 15.34
N ASP A 64 -15.56 13.73 16.45
CA ASP A 64 -16.92 13.40 16.93
C ASP A 64 -17.17 13.52 18.44
N ALA A 65 -16.33 14.25 19.18
CA ALA A 65 -16.66 14.60 20.56
C ALA A 65 -16.42 16.08 20.94
N PRO A 66 -17.26 16.68 21.81
CA PRO A 66 -17.12 18.07 22.24
C PRO A 66 -15.77 18.40 22.92
N ILE A 67 -15.06 17.39 23.43
CA ILE A 67 -13.72 17.55 23.99
C ILE A 67 -12.69 18.01 22.94
N TRP A 68 -13.00 17.89 21.64
CA TRP A 68 -12.07 18.17 20.54
C TRP A 68 -12.13 19.61 19.98
N GLU A 69 -12.95 20.50 20.55
CA GLU A 69 -13.04 21.89 20.10
C GLU A 69 -11.73 22.67 20.35
N GLY A 70 -11.22 23.35 19.32
CA GLY A 70 -9.98 24.13 19.39
C GLY A 70 -8.69 23.32 19.30
N MET A 71 -8.76 22.05 18.90
CA MET A 71 -7.57 21.22 18.72
C MET A 71 -6.68 21.71 17.57
N THR A 72 -5.37 21.54 17.75
CA THR A 72 -4.37 21.83 16.71
C THR A 72 -3.70 20.55 16.26
N PHE A 73 -3.35 20.50 14.97
CA PHE A 73 -2.69 19.38 14.32
C PHE A 73 -1.36 19.86 13.78
N VAL A 74 -0.27 19.13 14.04
CA VAL A 74 1.07 19.48 13.58
C VAL A 74 1.71 18.25 12.97
N GLY A 75 1.88 18.25 11.66
CA GLY A 75 2.47 17.16 10.91
C GLY A 75 3.99 17.25 10.82
N VAL A 76 4.65 16.10 10.87
CA VAL A 76 6.07 15.91 10.56
C VAL A 76 6.22 14.73 9.61
N VAL A 77 6.99 14.92 8.54
CA VAL A 77 7.36 13.81 7.66
C VAL A 77 8.26 12.86 8.42
N VAL A 78 7.88 11.59 8.48
CA VAL A 78 8.68 10.52 9.08
C VAL A 78 9.61 9.96 8.00
N ASP A 79 9.04 9.55 6.87
CA ASP A 79 9.76 9.02 5.72
C ASP A 79 9.04 9.29 4.39
N GLY A 80 9.42 8.58 3.33
CA GLY A 80 8.84 8.74 1.99
C GLY A 80 7.36 8.35 1.87
N THR A 81 6.82 7.62 2.85
CA THR A 81 5.46 7.08 2.85
C THR A 81 4.63 7.56 4.03
N GLU A 82 5.24 7.99 5.13
CA GLU A 82 4.53 8.30 6.38
C GLU A 82 4.66 9.76 6.81
N VAL A 83 3.55 10.31 7.31
CA VAL A 83 3.49 11.58 8.03
C VAL A 83 2.88 11.33 9.40
N CYS A 84 3.59 11.71 10.46
CA CYS A 84 3.06 11.68 11.81
C CYS A 84 2.39 13.03 12.12
N VAL A 85 1.19 13.02 12.68
CA VAL A 85 0.43 14.22 13.03
C VAL A 85 0.19 14.26 14.53
N ASP A 86 0.86 15.17 15.22
CA ASP A 86 0.61 15.48 16.62
C ASP A 86 -0.76 16.16 16.76
N ARG A 87 -1.52 15.73 17.76
CA ARG A 87 -2.80 16.32 18.14
C ARG A 87 -2.64 16.98 19.49
N ASN A 88 -2.93 18.27 19.59
CA ASN A 88 -2.81 19.00 20.86
C ASN A 88 -4.16 19.59 21.26
N TRP A 89 -4.57 19.35 22.51
CA TRP A 89 -5.84 19.82 23.05
C TRP A 89 -5.98 21.34 22.93
N GLY A 90 -7.18 21.77 22.57
CA GLY A 90 -7.55 23.18 22.65
C GLY A 90 -7.60 23.68 24.10
N PRO A 91 -7.82 25.00 24.28
CA PRO A 91 -8.04 25.58 25.60
C PRO A 91 -9.19 24.89 26.35
N GLY A 92 -8.88 24.22 27.47
CA GLY A 92 -9.87 23.50 28.28
C GLY A 92 -10.08 22.03 27.93
N GLY A 93 -9.31 21.48 26.98
CA GLY A 93 -9.34 20.05 26.63
C GLY A 93 -8.42 19.17 27.51
N GLY A 94 -8.70 17.87 27.52
CA GLY A 94 -8.01 16.86 28.33
C GLY A 94 -8.85 16.37 29.53
N SER A 95 -8.69 15.11 29.93
CA SER A 95 -9.38 14.57 31.12
C SER A 95 -8.68 15.04 32.41
N GLY A 96 -9.34 15.86 33.23
CA GLY A 96 -8.82 16.29 34.53
C GLY A 96 -7.98 17.57 34.48
N ASP A 97 -6.88 17.65 35.25
CA ASP A 97 -6.03 18.84 35.42
C ASP A 97 -5.01 19.05 34.28
N ILE A 98 -5.28 18.53 33.08
CA ILE A 98 -4.34 18.61 31.96
C ILE A 98 -4.34 20.05 31.41
N ALA A 99 -3.15 20.64 31.27
CA ALA A 99 -3.00 21.99 30.77
C ALA A 99 -3.51 22.12 29.32
N ALA A 100 -4.15 23.24 29.01
CA ALA A 100 -4.45 23.62 27.63
C ALA A 100 -3.18 23.54 26.75
N GLY A 101 -3.32 22.99 25.53
CA GLY A 101 -2.19 22.75 24.63
C GLY A 101 -1.36 21.51 24.94
N ALA A 102 -1.77 20.69 25.92
CA ALA A 102 -1.14 19.40 26.14
C ALA A 102 -1.42 18.44 24.98
N VAL A 103 -0.51 17.49 24.82
CA VAL A 103 -0.53 16.49 23.76
C VAL A 103 -1.68 15.51 24.00
N ALA A 104 -2.57 15.40 23.02
CA ALA A 104 -3.70 14.48 22.97
C ALA A 104 -3.34 13.14 22.32
N GLY A 105 -2.07 12.97 21.92
CA GLY A 105 -1.56 11.84 21.16
C GLY A 105 -1.14 12.23 19.74
N TYR A 106 -0.82 11.24 18.94
CA TYR A 106 -0.50 11.39 17.53
C TYR A 106 -1.23 10.35 16.67
N VAL A 107 -1.26 10.58 15.37
CA VAL A 107 -1.79 9.65 14.36
C VAL A 107 -0.80 9.56 13.22
N ILE A 108 -0.57 8.35 12.70
CA ILE A 108 0.24 8.13 11.49
C ILE A 108 -0.68 8.15 10.26
N VAL A 109 -0.29 8.88 9.23
CA VAL A 109 -0.92 8.89 7.92
C VAL A 109 0.02 8.27 6.90
N THR A 110 -0.41 7.17 6.28
CA THR A 110 0.42 6.39 5.35
C THR A 110 -0.02 6.60 3.90
N SER A 111 0.97 6.79 3.03
CA SER A 111 0.85 6.95 1.59
C SER A 111 1.50 5.77 0.86
N PRO A 112 1.03 5.40 -0.35
CA PRO A 112 -0.10 5.99 -1.06
C PRO A 112 -1.44 5.44 -0.54
N GLY A 113 -2.46 6.30 -0.44
CA GLY A 113 -3.82 5.87 -0.05
C GLY A 113 -4.45 6.63 1.10
N ASP A 114 -3.71 7.54 1.74
CA ASP A 114 -4.20 8.36 2.86
C ASP A 114 -4.80 7.48 3.97
N ALA A 115 -4.12 6.38 4.31
CA ALA A 115 -4.57 5.49 5.38
C ALA A 115 -4.28 6.13 6.74
N LEU A 116 -5.32 6.26 7.58
CA LEU A 116 -5.20 6.73 8.97
C LEU A 116 -4.94 5.56 9.91
N GLY A 117 -3.83 5.62 10.64
CA GLY A 117 -3.57 4.73 11.76
C GLY A 117 -4.47 5.06 12.97
N GLU A 118 -4.47 4.16 13.95
CA GLU A 118 -5.17 4.40 15.20
C GLU A 118 -4.52 5.52 16.03
N PRO A 119 -5.29 6.34 16.78
CA PRO A 119 -4.74 7.33 17.69
C PRO A 119 -3.83 6.71 18.76
N GLN A 120 -2.57 7.15 18.79
CA GLN A 120 -1.56 6.70 19.73
C GLN A 120 -1.32 7.75 20.83
N THR A 121 -0.83 7.32 22.00
CA THR A 121 -0.38 8.23 23.05
C THR A 121 1.06 8.69 22.82
N GLY A 122 1.42 9.91 23.22
CA GLY A 122 2.77 10.45 23.07
C GLY A 122 2.84 11.52 21.97
N VAL A 123 4.06 11.84 21.52
CA VAL A 123 4.33 12.82 20.46
C VAL A 123 5.07 12.19 19.28
N CYS A 124 4.92 12.79 18.10
CA CYS A 124 5.65 12.41 16.89
C CYS A 124 7.18 12.47 17.05
N ALA A 125 7.69 13.32 17.94
CA ALA A 125 9.13 13.41 18.20
C ALA A 125 9.72 12.11 18.79
N ASP A 126 8.91 11.32 19.48
CA ASP A 126 9.28 10.04 20.07
C ASP A 126 8.87 8.85 19.18
N TYR A 127 8.17 9.11 18.07
CA TYR A 127 7.77 8.07 17.14
C TYR A 127 8.99 7.52 16.41
N ALA A 128 9.20 6.22 16.55
CA ALA A 128 10.13 5.45 15.73
C ALA A 128 9.29 4.62 14.75
N PRO A 129 9.41 4.84 13.43
CA PRO A 129 8.74 3.97 12.47
C PRO A 129 9.22 2.54 12.66
N ALA A 130 8.31 1.59 12.45
CA ALA A 130 8.68 0.19 12.39
C ALA A 130 9.77 0.04 11.32
N ALA A 131 10.80 -0.76 11.62
CA ALA A 131 11.79 -1.09 10.60
C ALA A 131 11.03 -1.69 9.40
N PRO A 132 11.35 -1.27 8.16
CA PRO A 132 10.69 -1.82 6.99
C PRO A 132 10.83 -3.35 7.03
N ALA A 133 9.70 -4.03 6.86
CA ALA A 133 9.70 -5.49 6.81
C ALA A 133 10.70 -5.94 5.74
N THR A 134 11.57 -6.87 6.11
CA THR A 134 12.55 -7.41 5.15
C THR A 134 11.77 -8.13 4.06
N PRO A 135 11.98 -7.81 2.76
CA PRO A 135 11.29 -8.50 1.67
C PRO A 135 11.47 -10.01 1.81
N VAL A 136 10.35 -10.74 1.74
CA VAL A 136 10.38 -12.21 1.75
C VAL A 136 10.87 -12.70 0.38
N ASP A 137 11.87 -13.58 0.37
CA ASP A 137 12.36 -14.23 -0.84
C ASP A 137 11.42 -15.37 -1.24
N VAL A 138 10.50 -15.06 -2.16
CA VAL A 138 9.55 -16.02 -2.72
C VAL A 138 10.13 -16.58 -4.03
N PRO A 139 10.30 -17.92 -4.16
CA PRO A 139 10.78 -18.53 -5.40
C PRO A 139 9.85 -18.25 -6.59
N ALA A 140 10.42 -17.96 -7.76
CA ALA A 140 9.69 -17.65 -8.99
C ALA A 140 8.71 -18.76 -9.44
N ASN A 141 8.86 -20.00 -8.96
CA ASN A 141 7.95 -21.09 -9.29
C ASN A 141 6.63 -21.10 -8.50
N VAL A 142 6.50 -20.25 -7.47
CA VAL A 142 5.26 -20.10 -6.67
C VAL A 142 4.75 -18.66 -6.65
N GLU A 143 5.47 -17.70 -7.24
CA GLU A 143 5.12 -16.27 -7.25
C GLU A 143 3.73 -15.99 -7.85
N ASP A 144 3.33 -16.74 -8.87
CA ASP A 144 2.03 -16.63 -9.54
C ASP A 144 0.98 -17.63 -9.02
N ASP A 145 1.26 -18.36 -7.94
CA ASP A 145 0.33 -19.35 -7.41
C ASP A 145 -0.86 -18.64 -6.72
N PRO A 146 -2.12 -18.93 -7.09
CA PRO A 146 -3.29 -18.29 -6.48
C PRO A 146 -3.44 -18.59 -4.98
N GLY A 147 -2.78 -19.63 -4.48
CA GLY A 147 -2.71 -19.95 -3.06
C GLY A 147 -1.51 -19.34 -2.33
N LEU A 148 -0.65 -18.56 -2.98
CA LEU A 148 0.48 -17.94 -2.31
C LEU A 148 0.02 -16.93 -1.26
N LEU A 149 0.45 -17.13 -0.01
CA LEU A 149 0.30 -16.17 1.08
C LEU A 149 1.68 -15.80 1.62
N VAL A 150 1.97 -14.50 1.75
CA VAL A 150 3.28 -13.99 2.19
C VAL A 150 3.11 -13.19 3.47
N SER A 151 3.96 -13.43 4.47
CA SER A 151 3.83 -12.82 5.81
C SER A 151 3.78 -11.30 5.80
N ILE A 152 4.49 -10.66 4.86
CA ILE A 152 4.54 -9.20 4.73
C ILE A 152 3.18 -8.59 4.40
N ASP A 153 2.29 -9.33 3.74
CA ASP A 153 0.94 -8.86 3.38
C ASP A 153 -0.01 -8.87 4.59
N PHE A 154 0.35 -9.59 5.66
CA PHE A 154 -0.44 -9.74 6.88
C PHE A 154 0.15 -9.00 8.08
N GLY A 155 1.45 -8.67 8.05
CA GLY A 155 2.12 -7.99 9.16
C GLY A 155 2.05 -8.81 10.45
N ASP A 156 1.62 -8.17 11.54
CA ASP A 156 1.51 -8.80 12.86
C ASP A 156 0.38 -9.84 12.95
N ASP A 157 -0.58 -9.82 12.01
CA ASP A 157 -1.66 -10.81 11.93
C ASP A 157 -1.22 -12.11 11.26
N TRP A 158 0.03 -12.23 10.82
CA TRP A 158 0.53 -13.43 10.17
C TRP A 158 0.56 -14.64 11.14
N PRO A 159 -0.23 -15.70 10.90
CA PRO A 159 -0.43 -16.72 11.92
C PRO A 159 0.60 -17.86 11.87
N LEU A 160 1.61 -17.78 11.00
CA LEU A 160 2.56 -18.86 10.76
C LEU A 160 4.00 -18.44 11.09
N THR A 161 4.85 -19.41 11.38
CA THR A 161 6.27 -19.16 11.65
C THR A 161 7.13 -19.11 10.38
N THR A 162 6.59 -19.53 9.23
CA THR A 162 7.25 -19.47 7.93
C THR A 162 6.95 -18.13 7.23
N PRO A 163 7.86 -17.59 6.40
CA PRO A 163 7.67 -16.28 5.78
C PRO A 163 6.65 -16.27 4.62
N TYR A 164 6.35 -17.43 4.04
CA TYR A 164 5.27 -17.62 3.07
C TYR A 164 4.78 -19.07 3.12
N VAL A 165 3.63 -19.34 2.55
CA VAL A 165 3.08 -20.68 2.26
C VAL A 165 2.29 -20.66 0.96
N VAL A 166 2.02 -21.84 0.41
CA VAL A 166 1.05 -21.99 -0.69
C VAL A 166 -0.13 -22.80 -0.18
N VAL A 167 -1.28 -22.18 0.01
CA VAL A 167 -2.52 -22.89 0.41
C VAL A 167 -3.15 -23.58 -0.79
N ARG A 168 -3.79 -24.72 -0.53
CA ARG A 168 -4.52 -25.51 -1.52
C ARG A 168 -5.89 -25.89 -0.97
N CYS A 169 -6.82 -26.13 -1.89
CA CYS A 169 -8.12 -26.70 -1.56
C CYS A 169 -8.42 -27.88 -2.47
N GLU A 170 -8.73 -29.03 -1.87
CA GLU A 170 -9.20 -30.22 -2.56
C GLU A 170 -10.65 -30.52 -2.16
N GLU A 171 -11.52 -30.74 -3.15
CA GLU A 171 -12.87 -31.28 -2.91
C GLU A 171 -12.86 -32.81 -2.87
N LYS A 172 -13.32 -33.39 -1.75
CA LYS A 172 -13.44 -34.84 -1.56
C LYS A 172 -14.87 -35.22 -1.23
N THR A 173 -15.44 -36.18 -1.97
CA THR A 173 -16.77 -36.71 -1.66
C THR A 173 -16.70 -37.86 -0.67
N VAL A 174 -17.32 -37.69 0.51
CA VAL A 174 -17.46 -38.73 1.55
C VAL A 174 -18.94 -38.87 1.90
N ASP A 175 -19.46 -40.10 1.87
CA ASP A 175 -20.88 -40.41 2.15
C ASP A 175 -21.89 -39.51 1.40
N GLY A 176 -21.54 -39.14 0.15
CA GLY A 176 -22.39 -38.30 -0.72
C GLY A 176 -22.36 -36.80 -0.39
N ARG A 177 -21.41 -36.34 0.43
CA ARG A 177 -21.20 -34.91 0.72
C ARG A 177 -19.84 -34.47 0.18
N SER A 178 -19.79 -33.31 -0.49
CA SER A 178 -18.52 -32.66 -0.83
C SER A 178 -17.91 -32.05 0.43
N LEU A 179 -16.65 -32.32 0.67
CA LEU A 179 -15.84 -31.81 1.76
C LEU A 179 -14.70 -31.00 1.16
N GLN A 180 -14.41 -29.84 1.75
CA GLN A 180 -13.31 -28.97 1.33
C GLN A 180 -12.13 -29.17 2.28
N LEU A 181 -11.05 -29.73 1.74
CA LEU A 181 -9.84 -30.04 2.47
C LEU A 181 -8.84 -28.93 2.18
N VAL A 182 -8.60 -28.06 3.17
CA VAL A 182 -7.60 -26.99 3.05
C VAL A 182 -6.28 -27.50 3.58
N THR A 183 -5.29 -27.55 2.69
CA THR A 183 -3.89 -27.90 3.01
C THR A 183 -2.97 -26.73 2.66
N LEU A 184 -1.71 -26.79 3.09
CA LEU A 184 -0.69 -25.84 2.65
C LEU A 184 0.65 -26.53 2.45
N ASP A 185 1.45 -25.97 1.54
CA ASP A 185 2.86 -26.28 1.35
C ASP A 185 3.72 -25.20 2.01
N THR A 186 4.71 -25.61 2.79
CA THR A 186 5.73 -24.73 3.36
C THR A 186 6.91 -24.53 2.41
N PRO A 187 7.77 -23.51 2.65
CA PRO A 187 8.99 -23.29 1.87
C PRO A 187 9.97 -24.48 1.87
N ASP A 188 9.93 -25.31 2.91
CA ASP A 188 10.75 -26.52 3.02
C ASP A 188 10.11 -27.76 2.34
N GLY A 189 8.94 -27.60 1.73
CA GLY A 189 8.22 -28.64 1.01
C GLY A 189 7.40 -29.59 1.89
N THR A 190 7.16 -29.22 3.15
CA THR A 190 6.29 -29.98 4.06
C THR A 190 4.84 -29.56 3.84
N GLU A 191 3.94 -30.55 3.74
CA GLU A 191 2.50 -30.31 3.59
C GLU A 191 1.78 -30.49 4.93
N TYR A 192 0.85 -29.59 5.25
CA TYR A 192 0.06 -29.61 6.48
C TYR A 192 -1.44 -29.51 6.21
N ALA A 193 -2.23 -30.17 7.04
CA ALA A 193 -3.68 -29.98 7.11
C ALA A 193 -4.01 -28.73 7.94
N VAL A 194 -4.76 -27.80 7.35
CA VAL A 194 -5.06 -26.48 7.96
C VAL A 194 -6.42 -26.49 8.65
N ASN A 195 -7.46 -27.00 7.98
CA ASN A 195 -8.82 -27.01 8.54
C ASN A 195 -9.18 -28.36 9.20
N GLY A 196 -10.26 -28.40 9.99
CA GLY A 196 -10.75 -29.63 10.63
C GLY A 196 -10.98 -30.77 9.63
N THR A 197 -11.57 -30.46 8.49
CA THR A 197 -11.89 -31.43 7.44
C THR A 197 -10.64 -32.08 6.84
N ALA A 198 -9.60 -31.31 6.54
CA ALA A 198 -8.33 -31.86 6.06
C ALA A 198 -7.68 -32.77 7.11
N ARG A 199 -7.72 -32.38 8.38
CA ARG A 199 -7.16 -33.18 9.48
C ARG A 199 -7.89 -34.52 9.66
N ASP A 200 -9.21 -34.53 9.48
CA ASP A 200 -10.02 -35.74 9.66
C ASP A 200 -9.99 -36.66 8.43
N HIS A 201 -9.65 -36.14 7.24
CA HIS A 201 -9.80 -36.85 5.96
C HIS A 201 -8.52 -36.97 5.11
N THR A 202 -7.36 -36.56 5.65
CA THR A 202 -6.02 -36.78 5.09
C THR A 202 -5.11 -37.44 6.12
N ASP A 203 -3.95 -37.94 5.68
CA ASP A 203 -2.88 -38.43 6.56
C ASP A 203 -1.83 -37.35 6.86
N LEU A 204 -2.11 -36.09 6.51
CA LEU A 204 -1.19 -34.97 6.68
C LEU A 204 -1.07 -34.57 8.16
N PRO A 205 0.11 -34.08 8.58
CA PRO A 205 0.26 -33.52 9.92
C PRO A 205 -0.61 -32.26 10.12
N ASP A 206 -1.01 -32.03 11.36
CA ASP A 206 -1.68 -30.78 11.79
C ASP A 206 -0.68 -29.61 11.78
N ILE A 207 -1.16 -28.42 11.44
CA ILE A 207 -0.38 -27.17 11.34
C ILE A 207 0.22 -26.66 12.67
N SER A 208 -0.19 -27.21 13.82
CA SER A 208 0.23 -26.79 15.16
C SER A 208 1.74 -26.54 15.35
N PRO A 209 2.67 -27.31 14.76
CA PRO A 209 4.11 -27.06 14.89
C PRO A 209 4.59 -25.73 14.31
N MET A 210 3.87 -25.17 13.33
CA MET A 210 4.21 -23.92 12.65
C MET A 210 3.22 -22.79 12.92
N TRP A 211 2.18 -23.04 13.72
CA TRP A 211 1.23 -22.02 14.14
C TRP A 211 1.88 -21.08 15.15
N ALA A 212 2.01 -19.80 14.81
CA ALA A 212 2.63 -18.76 15.62
C ALA A 212 1.87 -18.56 16.95
N ALA A 213 2.63 -18.31 18.02
CA ALA A 213 2.07 -17.89 19.29
C ALA A 213 1.59 -16.43 19.19
N ASP A 214 0.50 -16.13 19.88
CA ASP A 214 0.03 -14.76 20.04
C ASP A 214 1.02 -14.00 20.96
N PRO A 215 1.63 -12.89 20.51
CA PRO A 215 2.59 -12.14 21.31
C PRO A 215 1.95 -11.37 22.46
N ASP A 216 0.65 -11.09 22.40
CA ASP A 216 -0.09 -10.30 23.39
C ASP A 216 -0.75 -11.18 24.46
N VAL A 217 -1.01 -12.45 24.15
CA VAL A 217 -1.67 -13.39 25.06
C VAL A 217 -0.93 -14.72 25.21
N ASP A 218 -0.29 -14.89 26.37
CA ASP A 218 0.43 -16.11 26.74
C ASP A 218 -0.42 -17.39 26.57
N GLY A 219 0.13 -18.33 25.79
CA GLY A 219 -0.47 -19.64 25.57
C GLY A 219 -1.53 -19.70 24.48
N LEU A 220 -1.86 -18.57 23.85
CA LEU A 220 -2.72 -18.53 22.67
C LEU A 220 -1.90 -18.55 21.37
N LYS A 221 -2.62 -18.75 20.28
CA LYS A 221 -2.12 -18.73 18.90
C LYS A 221 -2.81 -17.58 18.17
N ILE A 222 -2.10 -16.96 17.23
CA ILE A 222 -2.66 -15.94 16.33
C ILE A 222 -3.83 -16.57 15.55
N ASP A 223 -4.88 -15.82 15.22
CA ASP A 223 -6.03 -16.37 14.50
C ASP A 223 -5.64 -16.92 13.12
N ILE A 224 -5.96 -18.19 12.86
CA ILE A 224 -5.65 -18.89 11.59
C ILE A 224 -6.73 -18.68 10.53
N SER A 225 -7.87 -18.08 10.89
CA SER A 225 -9.01 -17.88 9.98
C SER A 225 -8.62 -17.24 8.64
N PRO A 226 -7.73 -16.23 8.56
CA PRO A 226 -7.31 -15.67 7.27
C PRO A 226 -6.69 -16.69 6.30
N VAL A 227 -5.93 -17.66 6.82
CA VAL A 227 -5.31 -18.73 6.00
C VAL A 227 -6.36 -19.76 5.58
N ILE A 228 -7.28 -20.11 6.48
CA ILE A 228 -8.38 -21.03 6.16
C ILE A 228 -9.29 -20.42 5.09
N ASP A 229 -9.69 -19.17 5.25
CA ASP A 229 -10.60 -18.48 4.33
C ASP A 229 -9.96 -18.30 2.94
N ALA A 230 -8.66 -17.95 2.89
CA ALA A 230 -7.92 -17.91 1.64
C ALA A 230 -7.91 -19.27 0.93
N GLY A 231 -7.67 -20.35 1.66
CA GLY A 231 -7.71 -21.71 1.10
C GLY A 231 -9.12 -22.11 0.64
N LEU A 232 -10.15 -21.88 1.45
CA LEU A 232 -11.54 -22.19 1.09
C LEU A 232 -12.00 -21.42 -0.16
N GLY A 233 -11.50 -20.21 -0.39
CA GLY A 233 -11.79 -19.43 -1.59
C GLY A 233 -11.17 -19.96 -2.89
N LEU A 234 -10.31 -21.00 -2.81
CA LEU A 234 -9.79 -21.73 -3.97
C LEU A 234 -10.72 -22.89 -4.39
N CYS A 235 -11.67 -23.23 -3.52
CA CYS A 235 -12.86 -24.00 -3.83
C CYS A 235 -14.06 -23.03 -4.05
#